data_AF-A0A5E4NA20-F1
#
_entry.id   AF-A0A5E4NA20-F1
#
_cell.length_a   1.000
_cell.length_b   1.000
_cell.length_c   1.000
_cell.angle_alpha   90.00
_cell.angle_beta   90.00
_cell.angle_gamma   90.00
#
_symmetry.space_group_name_H-M   'P 1'
#
loop_
_entity.id
_entity.type
_entity.pdbx_description
1 polymer ?
#
loop_
_entity_poly.entity_id
_entity_poly.type
_entity_poly.pdbx_seq_one_letter_code
_entity_poly.pdbx_strand_id
1 'polypeptide(L)'
;MPEEVPHFVQPEIQNNPFGWGPCEMPDQFKDMPYQPFSKGDRIGKISDWTGLSQDKKYLNKYQSQFGGGTQYTYYHEEDENTFHLVDTARVQKPPYQRGRHFRQGGRMMRGQGGRGGLSRLPGGSNQFQTLGKLNKLQRDRKNPNARRGWNKNQGGRSNKNNMQMKSRDASVTVRADWNTIEEMDFVRFSKLSLPNIKEPEDLVCCGSLEYYDKSYDRINVKNEKPLQRVDRLFHTVTTTDDPVIRKLVKTVGNVYATDTILACLMCCTRSNYSWDIVIEKVGDKLFFDKRDNTEFDLLTVNETAVEPPSEEANSLNSPRNLALEATFINHNFSQQVLKTGEQRYKFDEPNPFISDDETEGEVASVAYRYRKWDLDNGIVLVARCEHDSVLQVPNGDLQFLTIKALNEWDSKLSGGVDWRHKLDVQRGGVLATELRNNAGKLAKWTVQALLAGSDYIKFGYVSRVQVRDSSKHVILGTQQYKPTEFATQINLNMDNAWGILRCIIDLCMKQKDGKFLIMKDPNKPLIRLYDIPDNTFDSDNEENEDEESGEKSTIPEELLPPNP
;
A
#
# COMPACT_ATOMS: atom_id res chain seq x y z
N MET A 1 7.83 -40.56 34.08
CA MET A 1 6.81 -40.70 33.02
C MET A 1 6.43 -42.18 32.97
N PRO A 2 5.16 -42.56 32.78
CA PRO A 2 4.80 -43.95 32.54
C PRO A 2 5.31 -44.39 31.15
N GLU A 3 5.69 -45.65 31.00
CA GLU A 3 6.12 -46.22 29.71
C GLU A 3 4.90 -46.53 28.84
N GLU A 4 4.88 -46.07 27.59
CA GLU A 4 3.86 -46.45 26.63
C GLU A 4 4.09 -47.89 26.14
N VAL A 5 3.13 -48.77 26.40
CA VAL A 5 3.14 -50.15 25.91
C VAL A 5 2.68 -50.16 24.44
N PRO A 6 3.40 -50.80 23.50
CA PRO A 6 3.05 -50.77 22.08
C PRO A 6 1.65 -51.33 21.82
N HIS A 7 0.77 -50.47 21.30
CA HIS A 7 -0.63 -50.74 21.07
C HIS A 7 -0.89 -51.22 19.63
N PHE A 8 -1.55 -52.37 19.47
CA PHE A 8 -1.94 -52.91 18.17
C PHE A 8 -3.47 -53.04 18.08
N VAL A 9 -4.08 -52.31 17.15
CA VAL A 9 -5.50 -52.44 16.81
C VAL A 9 -5.64 -53.51 15.73
N GLN A 10 -6.60 -54.42 15.90
CA GLN A 10 -6.93 -55.40 14.86
C GLN A 10 -7.46 -54.67 13.61
N PRO A 11 -6.90 -54.89 12.41
CA PRO A 11 -7.42 -54.27 11.19
C PRO A 11 -8.80 -54.84 10.85
N GLU A 12 -9.72 -53.98 10.42
CA GLU A 12 -11.03 -54.38 9.91
C GLU A 12 -10.89 -55.00 8.52
N ILE A 13 -11.59 -56.12 8.30
CA ILE A 13 -11.53 -56.89 7.04
C ILE A 13 -12.95 -57.25 6.64
N GLN A 14 -13.33 -56.89 5.42
CA GLN A 14 -14.64 -57.21 4.83
C GLN A 14 -14.89 -58.73 4.77
N ASN A 15 -16.11 -59.15 5.07
CA ASN A 15 -16.52 -60.56 5.04
C ASN A 15 -17.44 -60.84 3.83
N ASN A 16 -16.95 -61.63 2.87
CA ASN A 16 -17.72 -62.01 1.68
C ASN A 16 -18.14 -63.49 1.76
N PRO A 17 -19.38 -63.80 2.18
CA PRO A 17 -19.83 -65.18 2.35
C PRO A 17 -20.18 -65.91 1.04
N PHE A 18 -20.15 -65.22 -0.11
CA PHE A 18 -20.58 -65.77 -1.41
C PHE A 18 -19.46 -65.86 -2.46
N GLY A 19 -18.23 -65.43 -2.14
CA GLY A 19 -17.08 -65.56 -3.04
C GLY A 19 -15.81 -64.86 -2.53
N TRP A 20 -14.76 -64.87 -3.36
CA TRP A 20 -13.52 -64.16 -3.09
C TRP A 20 -13.46 -62.86 -3.88
N GLY A 21 -13.36 -61.72 -3.19
CA GLY A 21 -13.33 -60.39 -3.79
C GLY A 21 -14.05 -59.36 -2.92
N PRO A 22 -14.02 -58.07 -3.30
CA PRO A 22 -14.72 -57.03 -2.55
C PRO A 22 -16.23 -57.27 -2.55
N CYS A 23 -16.87 -57.10 -1.40
CA CYS A 23 -18.33 -57.19 -1.24
C CYS A 23 -19.00 -55.82 -1.09
N GLU A 24 -18.26 -54.79 -0.69
CA GLU A 24 -18.79 -53.44 -0.44
C GLU A 24 -17.94 -52.36 -1.13
N MET A 25 -18.53 -51.19 -1.36
CA MET A 25 -17.82 -50.01 -1.88
C MET A 25 -17.12 -49.29 -0.71
N PRO A 26 -15.84 -48.91 -0.81
CA PRO A 26 -15.16 -48.16 0.26
C PRO A 26 -15.90 -46.86 0.59
N ASP A 27 -16.20 -46.64 1.88
CA ASP A 27 -17.03 -45.50 2.32
C ASP A 27 -16.48 -44.14 1.87
N GLN A 28 -15.16 -44.02 1.72
CA GLN A 28 -14.47 -42.82 1.19
C GLN A 28 -15.03 -42.32 -0.17
N PHE A 29 -15.62 -43.19 -0.99
CA PHE A 29 -16.14 -42.86 -2.33
C PHE A 29 -17.64 -43.11 -2.48
N LYS A 30 -18.34 -43.48 -1.40
CA LYS A 30 -19.74 -43.92 -1.39
C LYS A 30 -20.71 -42.75 -1.60
N ASP A 31 -20.43 -41.62 -0.94
CA ASP A 31 -21.27 -40.41 -0.97
C ASP A 31 -20.78 -39.36 -2.01
N MET A 32 -19.83 -39.73 -2.88
CA MET A 32 -19.21 -38.84 -3.85
C MET A 32 -19.30 -39.42 -5.28
N PRO A 33 -19.84 -38.70 -6.27
CA PRO A 33 -19.82 -39.15 -7.67
C PRO A 33 -18.40 -39.44 -8.17
N TYR A 34 -18.07 -40.70 -8.43
CA TYR A 34 -16.73 -41.09 -8.83
C TYR A 34 -16.37 -40.56 -10.22
N GLN A 35 -15.27 -39.79 -10.30
CA GLN A 35 -14.64 -39.40 -11.56
C GLN A 35 -13.14 -39.72 -11.50
N PRO A 36 -12.58 -40.52 -12.43
CA PRO A 36 -11.16 -40.81 -12.48
C PRO A 36 -10.35 -39.54 -12.82
N PHE A 37 -9.16 -39.43 -12.24
CA PHE A 37 -8.22 -38.33 -12.46
C PHE A 37 -6.77 -38.78 -12.25
N SER A 38 -5.81 -37.96 -12.68
CA SER A 38 -4.37 -38.15 -12.45
C SER A 38 -3.81 -36.98 -11.64
N LYS A 39 -3.11 -37.29 -10.53
CA LYS A 39 -2.42 -36.28 -9.70
C LYS A 39 -1.18 -35.68 -10.38
N GLY A 40 -0.70 -36.27 -11.48
CA GLY A 40 0.41 -35.76 -12.28
C GLY A 40 -0.01 -34.81 -13.40
N ASP A 41 -1.32 -34.60 -13.61
CA ASP A 41 -1.82 -33.76 -14.68
C ASP A 41 -1.57 -32.27 -14.41
N ARG A 42 -1.23 -31.52 -15.46
CA ARG A 42 -0.87 -30.11 -15.34
C ARG A 42 -2.11 -29.27 -14.98
N ILE A 43 -2.05 -28.59 -13.83
CA ILE A 43 -3.03 -27.59 -13.40
C ILE A 43 -2.76 -26.19 -14.00
N GLY A 44 -3.70 -25.26 -13.88
CA GLY A 44 -3.54 -23.86 -14.29
C GLY A 44 -4.12 -23.47 -15.66
N LYS A 45 -5.17 -24.15 -16.13
CA LYS A 45 -5.92 -23.74 -17.34
C LYS A 45 -6.85 -22.57 -17.02
N ILE A 46 -6.70 -21.45 -17.72
CA ILE A 46 -7.57 -20.28 -17.60
C ILE A 46 -8.87 -20.49 -18.41
N SER A 47 -10.00 -20.11 -17.84
CA SER A 47 -11.27 -19.95 -18.57
C SER A 47 -11.43 -18.49 -19.02
N ASP A 48 -11.86 -18.27 -20.26
CA ASP A 48 -11.97 -16.95 -20.91
C ASP A 48 -13.24 -16.93 -21.76
N TRP A 49 -14.27 -16.24 -21.27
CA TRP A 49 -15.56 -16.08 -21.97
C TRP A 49 -15.48 -15.12 -23.17
N THR A 50 -14.40 -14.36 -23.33
CA THR A 50 -14.17 -13.50 -24.50
C THR A 50 -13.51 -14.25 -25.66
N GLY A 51 -12.93 -15.43 -25.39
CA GLY A 51 -12.25 -16.28 -26.38
C GLY A 51 -10.97 -15.69 -26.99
N LEU A 52 -10.46 -14.58 -26.45
CA LEU A 52 -9.33 -13.82 -27.03
C LEU A 52 -7.96 -14.42 -26.69
N SER A 53 -7.84 -15.21 -25.62
CA SER A 53 -6.54 -15.59 -25.03
C SER A 53 -6.00 -16.98 -25.40
N GLN A 54 -6.72 -17.77 -26.20
CA GLN A 54 -6.41 -19.20 -26.37
C GLN A 54 -5.58 -19.56 -27.62
N ASP A 55 -4.26 -19.47 -27.49
CA ASP A 55 -3.31 -20.08 -28.44
C ASP A 55 -3.35 -21.62 -28.31
N LYS A 56 -3.83 -22.31 -29.36
CA LYS A 56 -4.21 -23.74 -29.32
C LYS A 56 -3.10 -24.68 -28.85
N LYS A 57 -1.84 -24.28 -28.96
CA LYS A 57 -0.66 -25.04 -28.48
C LYS A 57 -0.59 -25.21 -26.96
N TYR A 58 -1.30 -24.39 -26.18
CA TYR A 58 -1.38 -24.53 -24.72
C TYR A 58 -2.56 -25.37 -24.26
N LEU A 59 -3.67 -25.42 -25.02
CA LEU A 59 -4.86 -26.18 -24.64
C LEU A 59 -4.57 -27.66 -24.45
N ASN A 60 -3.80 -28.25 -25.38
CA ASN A 60 -3.38 -29.65 -25.35
C ASN A 60 -2.45 -30.01 -24.16
N LYS A 61 -1.91 -29.02 -23.42
CA LYS A 61 -1.08 -29.24 -22.23
C LYS A 61 -1.89 -29.41 -20.94
N TYR A 62 -3.19 -29.12 -21.00
CA TYR A 62 -4.15 -29.20 -19.89
C TYR A 62 -5.27 -30.21 -20.18
N GLN A 63 -5.08 -31.07 -21.18
CA GLN A 63 -5.97 -32.17 -21.49
C GLN A 63 -5.46 -33.41 -20.73
N SER A 64 -6.28 -33.93 -19.81
CA SER A 64 -5.95 -35.18 -19.12
C SER A 64 -5.78 -36.33 -20.13
N GLN A 65 -4.76 -37.16 -19.91
CA GLN A 65 -4.55 -38.38 -20.70
C GLN A 65 -5.31 -39.59 -20.12
N PHE A 66 -5.87 -39.49 -18.92
CA PHE A 66 -6.52 -40.59 -18.22
C PHE A 66 -7.71 -40.09 -17.38
N GLY A 67 -8.93 -40.42 -17.81
CA GLY A 67 -10.15 -40.12 -17.05
C GLY A 67 -10.95 -38.90 -17.54
N GLY A 68 -11.31 -38.86 -18.82
CA GLY A 68 -12.22 -37.85 -19.37
C GLY A 68 -13.68 -38.03 -18.91
N GLY A 69 -13.99 -37.67 -17.67
CA GLY A 69 -15.35 -37.66 -17.12
C GLY A 69 -16.03 -36.28 -17.18
N THR A 70 -17.36 -36.27 -17.25
CA THR A 70 -18.21 -35.06 -17.24
C THR A 70 -19.12 -34.98 -16.01
N GLN A 71 -18.87 -35.79 -14.97
CA GLN A 71 -19.77 -35.93 -13.81
C GLN A 71 -19.89 -34.63 -12.99
N TYR A 72 -18.85 -33.79 -13.04
CA TYR A 72 -18.79 -32.46 -12.43
C TYR A 72 -18.87 -31.33 -13.46
N THR A 73 -19.46 -31.57 -14.64
CA THR A 73 -19.59 -30.55 -15.71
C THR A 73 -20.95 -29.87 -15.67
N TYR A 74 -20.95 -28.55 -15.49
CA TYR A 74 -22.13 -27.71 -15.72
C TYR A 74 -22.28 -27.42 -17.22
N TYR A 75 -23.49 -27.61 -17.74
CA TYR A 75 -23.88 -27.22 -19.09
C TYR A 75 -24.87 -26.05 -18.98
N HIS A 76 -24.58 -24.95 -19.67
CA HIS A 76 -25.47 -23.80 -19.78
C HIS A 76 -26.27 -23.90 -21.08
N GLU A 77 -27.60 -23.96 -21.00
CA GLU A 77 -28.48 -24.23 -22.14
C GLU A 77 -29.07 -22.95 -22.78
N GLU A 78 -28.89 -21.78 -22.14
CA GLU A 78 -29.44 -20.50 -22.63
C GLU A 78 -28.41 -19.69 -23.42
N ASP A 79 -28.87 -19.00 -24.49
CA ASP A 79 -28.01 -18.16 -25.33
C ASP A 79 -27.98 -16.71 -24.81
N GLU A 80 -27.09 -16.46 -23.84
CA GLU A 80 -26.97 -15.17 -23.12
C GLU A 80 -26.85 -13.95 -24.04
N ASN A 81 -26.33 -14.12 -25.28
CA ASN A 81 -26.21 -13.06 -26.28
C ASN A 81 -27.56 -12.41 -26.66
N THR A 82 -28.67 -13.09 -26.37
CA THR A 82 -30.03 -12.63 -26.66
C THR A 82 -30.55 -11.60 -25.65
N PHE A 83 -29.94 -11.50 -24.47
CA PHE A 83 -30.39 -10.60 -23.42
C PHE A 83 -29.79 -9.20 -23.56
N HIS A 84 -30.58 -8.18 -23.26
CA HIS A 84 -30.15 -6.78 -23.25
C HIS A 84 -30.39 -6.17 -21.87
N LEU A 85 -29.32 -5.65 -21.26
CA LEU A 85 -29.40 -4.97 -19.97
C LEU A 85 -30.21 -3.67 -20.13
N VAL A 86 -31.39 -3.61 -19.51
CA VAL A 86 -32.26 -2.43 -19.54
C VAL A 86 -31.73 -1.38 -18.57
N ASP A 87 -31.12 -0.32 -19.10
CA ASP A 87 -30.68 0.81 -18.30
C ASP A 87 -31.88 1.56 -17.69
N THR A 88 -31.86 1.69 -16.36
CA THR A 88 -32.87 2.43 -15.58
C THR A 88 -32.41 3.83 -15.18
N ALA A 89 -31.18 4.21 -15.53
CA ALA A 89 -30.65 5.55 -15.28
C ALA A 89 -31.43 6.61 -16.06
N ARG A 90 -31.87 7.66 -15.37
CA ARG A 90 -32.51 8.82 -16.02
C ARG A 90 -31.48 9.60 -16.82
N VAL A 91 -31.47 9.40 -18.14
CA VAL A 91 -30.65 10.15 -19.10
C VAL A 91 -30.75 11.67 -18.83
N GLN A 92 -29.66 12.26 -18.33
CA GLN A 92 -29.59 13.72 -18.20
C GLN A 92 -29.55 14.36 -19.59
N LYS A 93 -30.60 15.11 -19.93
CA LYS A 93 -30.63 15.91 -21.16
C LYS A 93 -29.68 17.10 -20.99
N PRO A 94 -28.72 17.33 -21.91
CA PRO A 94 -27.84 18.49 -21.84
C PRO A 94 -28.65 19.79 -21.92
N PRO A 95 -28.31 20.83 -21.14
CA PRO A 95 -29.14 22.03 -20.98
C PRO A 95 -29.22 22.86 -22.27
N TYR A 96 -30.46 23.20 -22.64
CA TYR A 96 -30.81 23.91 -23.88
C TYR A 96 -30.53 25.42 -23.75
N GLN A 97 -29.28 25.88 -23.96
CA GLN A 97 -29.02 27.32 -24.03
C GLN A 97 -29.48 27.91 -25.38
N ARG A 98 -30.55 28.72 -25.32
CA ARG A 98 -31.15 29.43 -26.45
C ARG A 98 -31.19 30.93 -26.16
N GLY A 99 -30.39 31.74 -26.84
CA GLY A 99 -30.60 33.20 -26.86
C GLY A 99 -29.36 34.08 -27.08
N ARG A 100 -29.43 34.91 -28.14
CA ARG A 100 -28.57 36.07 -28.50
C ARG A 100 -27.05 35.79 -28.62
N HIS A 101 -26.41 35.88 -29.79
CA HIS A 101 -26.37 36.97 -30.80
C HIS A 101 -25.74 38.28 -30.31
N PHE A 102 -24.45 38.48 -30.59
CA PHE A 102 -23.99 39.61 -31.42
C PHE A 102 -22.61 39.34 -32.05
N ARG A 103 -22.17 40.22 -32.97
CA ARG A 103 -20.86 40.21 -33.69
C ARG A 103 -20.65 39.09 -34.72
N GLN A 104 -21.48 39.18 -35.75
CA GLN A 104 -21.17 38.84 -37.14
C GLN A 104 -19.76 39.30 -37.59
N GLY A 105 -19.09 38.49 -38.45
CA GLY A 105 -17.81 38.83 -39.08
C GLY A 105 -16.86 37.64 -39.21
N GLY A 106 -16.94 36.77 -40.22
CA GLY A 106 -17.74 36.83 -41.44
C GLY A 106 -16.87 36.58 -42.68
N ARG A 107 -16.57 35.31 -43.00
CA ARG A 107 -15.84 34.89 -44.21
C ARG A 107 -16.24 33.46 -44.64
N MET A 108 -17.24 33.37 -45.51
CA MET A 108 -17.38 32.23 -46.44
C MET A 108 -17.95 32.71 -47.77
N MET A 109 -17.37 32.21 -48.86
CA MET A 109 -17.90 32.17 -50.23
C MET A 109 -18.60 33.42 -50.80
N ARG A 110 -17.89 34.12 -51.70
CA ARG A 110 -18.28 34.08 -53.12
C ARG A 110 -17.15 34.44 -54.07
N GLY A 111 -17.08 33.69 -55.17
CA GLY A 111 -16.16 33.92 -56.29
C GLY A 111 -16.84 33.67 -57.64
N GLN A 112 -18.04 34.24 -57.87
CA GLN A 112 -18.65 34.27 -59.21
C GLN A 112 -19.74 35.36 -59.35
N GLY A 113 -19.70 36.12 -60.46
CA GLY A 113 -20.81 36.93 -60.99
C GLY A 113 -20.85 38.43 -60.60
N GLY A 114 -20.84 39.33 -61.61
CA GLY A 114 -20.91 40.80 -61.47
C GLY A 114 -19.53 41.47 -61.59
N ARG A 115 -19.04 41.96 -62.74
CA ARG A 115 -19.58 42.97 -63.68
C ARG A 115 -20.01 44.26 -62.96
N GLY A 116 -19.15 45.29 -63.00
CA GLY A 116 -19.45 46.62 -62.42
C GLY A 116 -18.26 47.57 -62.18
N GLY A 117 -17.16 47.47 -62.93
CA GLY A 117 -16.00 48.36 -62.75
C GLY A 117 -16.19 49.73 -63.42
N LEU A 118 -16.00 50.82 -62.67
CA LEU A 118 -16.05 52.19 -63.20
C LEU A 118 -14.71 52.57 -63.87
N SER A 119 -14.77 53.43 -64.88
CA SER A 119 -13.65 53.85 -65.73
C SER A 119 -12.45 54.46 -64.98
N ARG A 120 -11.23 54.03 -65.32
CA ARG A 120 -10.16 54.91 -65.87
C ARG A 120 -9.00 54.11 -66.49
N LEU A 121 -8.44 54.67 -67.57
CA LEU A 121 -7.25 54.22 -68.32
C LEU A 121 -6.00 54.99 -67.83
N PRO A 122 -4.78 54.73 -68.35
CA PRO A 122 -4.12 53.44 -68.64
C PRO A 122 -2.67 53.39 -68.11
N GLY A 123 -1.99 52.23 -68.17
CA GLY A 123 -0.52 52.22 -68.05
C GLY A 123 0.18 50.86 -67.91
N GLY A 124 1.23 50.64 -68.70
CA GLY A 124 2.41 49.83 -68.33
C GLY A 124 2.24 48.33 -68.10
N SER A 125 2.16 47.53 -69.16
CA SER A 125 2.44 46.08 -69.11
C SER A 125 3.87 45.77 -69.56
N ASN A 126 4.56 44.83 -68.90
CA ASN A 126 5.48 43.94 -69.63
C ASN A 126 5.88 42.66 -68.84
N GLN A 127 5.92 41.53 -69.57
CA GLN A 127 6.89 40.41 -69.48
C GLN A 127 7.07 39.61 -68.15
N PHE A 128 7.32 38.28 -68.12
CA PHE A 128 7.30 37.21 -69.14
C PHE A 128 7.47 35.82 -68.48
N GLN A 129 6.74 34.79 -68.96
CA GLN A 129 7.18 33.36 -69.11
C GLN A 129 7.68 32.55 -67.85
N THR A 130 7.91 31.22 -67.87
CA THR A 130 8.11 30.25 -68.99
C THR A 130 7.52 28.84 -68.73
N LEU A 131 7.50 28.03 -69.81
CA LEU A 131 7.05 26.63 -70.03
C LEU A 131 7.44 25.56 -68.97
N GLY A 132 6.86 24.35 -68.95
CA GLY A 132 5.68 23.82 -69.70
C GLY A 132 5.77 22.36 -70.22
N LYS A 133 4.60 21.78 -70.58
CA LYS A 133 4.32 20.57 -71.42
C LYS A 133 4.78 19.18 -70.88
N LEU A 134 3.88 18.18 -70.75
CA LEU A 134 3.39 17.21 -71.77
C LEU A 134 4.54 16.43 -72.46
N ASN A 135 4.50 15.11 -72.70
CA ASN A 135 3.40 14.14 -72.94
C ASN A 135 3.94 12.68 -72.72
N LYS A 136 3.32 11.50 -72.92
CA LYS A 136 2.02 10.98 -73.43
C LYS A 136 1.83 9.49 -72.96
N LEU A 137 0.73 8.82 -73.38
CA LEU A 137 0.37 7.37 -73.24
C LEU A 137 0.08 6.86 -71.80
N GLN A 138 -1.08 6.30 -71.39
CA GLN A 138 -2.36 5.81 -71.97
C GLN A 138 -2.50 4.27 -72.02
N ARG A 139 -3.63 3.78 -71.47
CA ARG A 139 -4.01 2.37 -71.18
C ARG A 139 -3.19 1.74 -70.04
N ASP A 140 -3.76 0.83 -69.21
CA ASP A 140 -5.01 0.08 -69.38
C ASP A 140 -6.00 0.10 -68.19
N ARG A 141 -7.19 -0.48 -68.41
CA ARG A 141 -8.30 -0.60 -67.42
C ARG A 141 -8.24 -1.92 -66.62
N LYS A 142 -8.97 -1.94 -65.49
CA LYS A 142 -9.40 -3.10 -64.64
C LYS A 142 -8.47 -3.55 -63.49
N ASN A 143 -8.52 -2.86 -62.33
CA ASN A 143 -8.74 -3.52 -61.02
C ASN A 143 -9.11 -2.48 -59.92
N PRO A 144 -10.34 -2.48 -59.36
CA PRO A 144 -10.72 -1.52 -58.31
C PRO A 144 -10.13 -1.76 -56.91
N ASN A 145 -9.66 -2.97 -56.59
CA ASN A 145 -9.49 -3.41 -55.20
C ASN A 145 -8.07 -3.27 -54.59
N ALA A 146 -7.10 -2.68 -55.30
CA ALA A 146 -5.68 -2.77 -54.93
C ALA A 146 -5.08 -1.55 -54.19
N ARG A 147 -5.87 -0.56 -53.73
CA ARG A 147 -5.35 0.69 -53.10
C ARG A 147 -6.13 1.17 -51.87
N ARG A 148 -6.31 0.30 -50.86
CA ARG A 148 -6.85 0.67 -49.53
C ARG A 148 -5.97 0.20 -48.35
N GLY A 149 -4.69 -0.08 -48.59
CA GLY A 149 -3.77 -0.70 -47.64
C GLY A 149 -2.75 0.22 -46.95
N TRP A 150 -2.97 1.54 -46.84
CA TRP A 150 -1.96 2.45 -46.29
C TRP A 150 -2.52 3.65 -45.50
N ASN A 151 -3.54 3.43 -44.65
CA ASN A 151 -3.90 4.39 -43.61
C ASN A 151 -4.71 3.76 -42.45
N LYS A 152 -4.05 2.90 -41.63
CA LYS A 152 -4.71 2.23 -40.49
C LYS A 152 -3.82 2.02 -39.25
N ASN A 153 -2.79 2.85 -39.07
CA ASN A 153 -1.83 2.73 -37.95
C ASN A 153 -1.87 3.92 -36.95
N GLN A 154 -2.98 4.67 -36.91
CA GLN A 154 -3.14 5.85 -36.04
C GLN A 154 -4.50 5.81 -35.30
N GLY A 155 -4.77 4.69 -34.61
CA GLY A 155 -5.96 4.50 -33.77
C GLY A 155 -5.75 3.59 -32.55
N GLY A 156 -4.66 2.81 -32.49
CA GLY A 156 -4.39 1.83 -31.43
C GLY A 156 -3.86 2.39 -30.10
N ARG A 157 -4.24 3.61 -29.69
CA ARG A 157 -3.76 4.26 -28.45
C ARG A 157 -4.85 4.59 -27.42
N SER A 158 -6.11 4.25 -27.68
CA SER A 158 -7.22 4.55 -26.73
C SER A 158 -7.66 3.38 -25.85
N ASN A 159 -7.31 2.12 -26.19
CA ASN A 159 -7.82 0.92 -25.51
C ASN A 159 -6.93 0.42 -24.34
N LYS A 160 -5.88 1.15 -23.94
CA LYS A 160 -5.04 0.75 -22.80
C LYS A 160 -5.63 1.14 -21.44
N ASN A 161 -6.55 2.10 -21.42
CA ASN A 161 -7.22 2.63 -20.22
C ASN A 161 -8.29 1.68 -19.62
N ASN A 162 -8.43 0.45 -20.12
CA ASN A 162 -9.38 -0.53 -19.61
C ASN A 162 -8.71 -1.88 -19.31
N MET A 163 -7.46 -1.85 -18.81
CA MET A 163 -7.05 -2.92 -17.90
C MET A 163 -7.91 -2.79 -16.66
N GLN A 164 -8.76 -3.79 -16.40
CA GLN A 164 -9.43 -3.92 -15.11
C GLN A 164 -8.34 -3.90 -14.02
N MET A 165 -8.45 -3.02 -13.03
CA MET A 165 -7.56 -3.10 -11.88
C MET A 165 -7.71 -4.51 -11.30
N LYS A 166 -6.58 -5.22 -11.15
CA LYS A 166 -6.56 -6.50 -10.42
C LYS A 166 -7.26 -6.28 -9.08
N SER A 167 -8.12 -7.21 -8.68
CA SER A 167 -8.67 -7.21 -7.32
C SER A 167 -7.50 -7.09 -6.35
N ARG A 168 -7.58 -6.14 -5.41
CA ARG A 168 -6.63 -6.06 -4.32
C ARG A 168 -6.91 -7.21 -3.35
N ASP A 169 -5.85 -7.74 -2.76
CA ASP A 169 -5.92 -8.78 -1.75
C ASP A 169 -6.26 -8.18 -0.38
N ALA A 170 -6.96 -8.96 0.45
CA ALA A 170 -7.26 -8.58 1.82
C ALA A 170 -6.05 -8.84 2.73
N SER A 171 -5.89 -8.01 3.76
CA SER A 171 -4.86 -8.16 4.80
C SER A 171 -5.09 -9.38 5.73
N VAL A 172 -6.34 -9.86 5.78
CA VAL A 172 -6.73 -11.14 6.40
C VAL A 172 -7.90 -11.77 5.66
N THR A 173 -7.97 -13.11 5.67
CA THR A 173 -9.11 -13.86 5.15
C THR A 173 -10.23 -13.89 6.18
N VAL A 174 -11.32 -13.15 5.91
CA VAL A 174 -12.53 -13.16 6.75
C VAL A 174 -13.12 -14.58 6.79
N ARG A 175 -13.22 -15.15 7.99
CA ARG A 175 -13.79 -16.47 8.24
C ARG A 175 -15.33 -16.38 8.39
N ALA A 176 -16.03 -17.51 8.25
CA ALA A 176 -17.50 -17.56 8.20
C ALA A 176 -18.20 -17.42 9.57
N ASP A 177 -17.44 -17.50 10.65
CA ASP A 177 -17.80 -17.34 12.06
C ASP A 177 -17.64 -15.89 12.58
N TRP A 178 -17.06 -14.99 11.78
CA TRP A 178 -16.86 -13.59 12.14
C TRP A 178 -18.14 -12.76 11.96
N ASN A 179 -18.67 -12.21 13.05
CA ASN A 179 -19.89 -11.40 13.02
C ASN A 179 -19.55 -9.95 12.63
N THR A 180 -20.22 -9.40 11.61
CA THR A 180 -20.04 -7.98 11.23
C THR A 180 -20.87 -7.08 12.15
N ILE A 181 -20.22 -6.22 12.93
CA ILE A 181 -20.88 -5.26 13.82
C ILE A 181 -21.37 -4.05 13.02
N GLU A 182 -20.49 -3.39 12.27
CA GLU A 182 -20.82 -2.20 11.48
C GLU A 182 -19.92 -2.05 10.23
N GLU A 183 -20.51 -1.61 9.11
CA GLU A 183 -19.79 -1.07 7.95
C GLU A 183 -19.80 0.47 7.98
N MET A 184 -18.63 1.09 7.83
CA MET A 184 -18.46 2.55 7.78
C MET A 184 -17.76 2.97 6.49
N ASP A 185 -18.47 3.69 5.61
CA ASP A 185 -17.90 4.25 4.39
C ASP A 185 -17.05 5.52 4.65
N PHE A 186 -16.13 5.83 3.74
CA PHE A 186 -15.26 7.01 3.84
C PHE A 186 -16.02 8.35 3.77
N VAL A 187 -17.26 8.38 3.25
CA VAL A 187 -18.11 9.59 3.14
C VAL A 187 -18.78 9.92 4.48
N ARG A 188 -19.02 8.92 5.34
CA ARG A 188 -19.35 9.09 6.77
C ARG A 188 -18.14 9.62 7.52
N PHE A 189 -16.99 8.95 7.43
CA PHE A 189 -15.75 9.35 8.13
C PHE A 189 -15.30 10.78 7.80
N SER A 190 -15.39 11.19 6.52
CA SER A 190 -15.00 12.56 6.08
C SER A 190 -15.88 13.69 6.63
N LYS A 191 -16.95 13.38 7.37
CA LYS A 191 -17.86 14.37 8.01
C LYS A 191 -17.74 14.40 9.53
N LEU A 192 -16.97 13.49 10.13
CA LEU A 192 -16.74 13.47 11.57
C LEU A 192 -15.81 14.61 11.97
N SER A 193 -16.00 15.12 13.18
CA SER A 193 -15.15 16.17 13.76
C SER A 193 -15.22 16.10 15.28
N LEU A 194 -14.07 16.15 15.94
CA LEU A 194 -13.93 16.31 17.39
C LEU A 194 -12.94 17.47 17.65
N PRO A 195 -13.42 18.72 17.68
CA PRO A 195 -12.60 19.90 17.90
C PRO A 195 -12.33 20.12 19.40
N ASN A 196 -11.36 21.00 19.70
CA ASN A 196 -10.97 21.41 21.06
C ASN A 196 -10.31 20.31 21.93
N ILE A 197 -9.74 19.28 21.31
CA ILE A 197 -8.82 18.35 22.01
C ILE A 197 -7.68 19.16 22.65
N LYS A 198 -7.41 18.87 23.92
CA LYS A 198 -6.38 19.54 24.73
C LYS A 198 -5.00 19.05 24.32
N GLU A 199 -3.98 19.88 24.56
CA GLU A 199 -2.59 19.43 24.50
C GLU A 199 -2.37 18.24 25.47
N PRO A 200 -1.62 17.21 25.07
CA PRO A 200 -1.41 16.02 25.89
C PRO A 200 -0.54 16.27 27.12
N GLU A 201 -0.72 15.40 28.12
CA GLU A 201 0.15 15.29 29.28
C GLU A 201 1.15 14.15 29.08
N ASP A 202 2.44 14.43 29.17
CA ASP A 202 3.51 13.42 29.11
C ASP A 202 3.55 12.65 30.45
N LEU A 203 3.35 11.33 30.42
CA LEU A 203 3.30 10.47 31.61
C LEU A 203 4.66 9.83 31.94
N VAL A 204 5.34 9.35 30.90
CA VAL A 204 6.66 8.69 30.96
C VAL A 204 7.38 9.02 29.66
N CYS A 205 8.66 9.38 29.74
CA CYS A 205 9.53 9.60 28.58
C CYS A 205 10.79 8.75 28.75
N CYS A 206 11.14 7.95 27.75
CA CYS A 206 12.17 6.93 27.90
C CYS A 206 12.98 6.68 26.61
N GLY A 207 14.21 6.16 26.75
CA GLY A 207 15.11 5.87 25.64
C GLY A 207 16.16 6.95 25.38
N SER A 208 16.79 6.92 24.19
CA SER A 208 17.95 7.78 23.89
C SER A 208 18.01 8.20 22.42
N LEU A 209 18.36 9.46 22.18
CA LEU A 209 18.41 10.08 20.86
C LEU A 209 19.83 10.50 20.49
N GLU A 210 20.28 10.11 19.29
CA GLU A 210 21.46 10.70 18.66
C GLU A 210 21.13 12.06 18.06
N TYR A 211 22.09 12.98 18.12
CA TYR A 211 21.94 14.31 17.54
C TYR A 211 21.93 14.24 16.01
N TYR A 212 21.02 14.98 15.37
CA TYR A 212 20.95 15.08 13.91
C TYR A 212 22.14 15.85 13.32
N ASP A 213 22.77 15.30 12.27
CA ASP A 213 23.87 15.96 11.58
C ASP A 213 23.37 16.98 10.53
N LYS A 214 23.46 18.26 10.90
CA LYS A 214 23.20 19.42 10.03
C LYS A 214 24.05 19.45 8.75
N SER A 215 25.07 18.60 8.60
CA SER A 215 25.80 18.46 7.33
C SER A 215 24.91 17.90 6.20
N TYR A 216 23.93 17.04 6.52
CA TYR A 216 23.01 16.43 5.55
C TYR A 216 22.04 17.45 4.92
N ASP A 217 21.71 18.53 5.62
CA ASP A 217 20.88 19.63 5.07
C ASP A 217 21.58 20.41 3.93
N ARG A 218 22.84 20.09 3.60
CA ARG A 218 23.59 20.63 2.45
C ARG A 218 23.61 19.68 1.24
N ILE A 219 23.09 18.46 1.37
CA ILE A 219 22.99 17.48 0.27
C ILE A 219 21.97 17.98 -0.77
N ASN A 220 22.33 17.80 -2.03
CA ASN A 220 21.57 18.22 -3.22
C ASN A 220 21.93 17.32 -4.40
N VAL A 221 21.21 17.41 -5.53
CA VAL A 221 21.35 16.45 -6.65
C VAL A 221 22.72 16.47 -7.34
N LYS A 222 23.59 17.43 -7.03
CA LYS A 222 24.98 17.53 -7.55
C LYS A 222 26.04 17.05 -6.55
N ASN A 223 25.62 16.83 -5.31
CA ASN A 223 26.44 16.36 -4.19
C ASN A 223 25.61 15.32 -3.42
N GLU A 224 25.13 14.30 -4.14
CA GLU A 224 24.39 13.17 -3.59
C GLU A 224 25.31 12.30 -2.70
N LYS A 225 24.76 11.72 -1.64
CA LYS A 225 25.50 10.85 -0.70
C LYS A 225 24.97 9.42 -0.80
N PRO A 226 25.82 8.38 -0.95
CA PRO A 226 25.36 6.99 -0.91
C PRO A 226 24.59 6.68 0.37
N LEU A 227 23.45 6.01 0.23
CA LEU A 227 22.77 5.40 1.36
C LEU A 227 23.66 4.25 1.86
N GLN A 228 23.90 4.19 3.16
CA GLN A 228 24.70 3.13 3.79
C GLN A 228 23.77 2.17 4.50
N ARG A 229 24.06 0.86 4.46
CA ARG A 229 23.39 -0.10 5.35
C ARG A 229 23.87 0.19 6.77
N VAL A 230 22.94 0.43 7.68
CA VAL A 230 23.16 0.58 9.11
C VAL A 230 22.57 -0.64 9.78
N ASP A 231 23.42 -1.49 10.36
CA ASP A 231 22.97 -2.60 11.21
C ASP A 231 22.67 -2.04 12.60
N ARG A 232 21.38 -1.99 12.95
CA ARG A 232 20.85 -1.65 14.27
C ARG A 232 19.52 -2.34 14.51
N LEU A 233 19.19 -2.59 15.77
CA LEU A 233 17.92 -3.17 16.17
C LEU A 233 16.80 -2.13 16.18
N PHE A 234 15.67 -2.45 15.53
CA PHE A 234 14.47 -1.62 15.47
C PHE A 234 13.30 -2.34 16.15
N HIS A 235 12.89 -1.83 17.31
CA HIS A 235 11.81 -2.41 18.12
C HIS A 235 10.43 -2.03 17.58
N THR A 236 9.71 -3.01 17.03
CA THR A 236 8.35 -2.87 16.48
C THR A 236 7.23 -3.30 17.44
N VAL A 237 7.56 -3.53 18.72
CA VAL A 237 6.67 -4.07 19.79
C VAL A 237 5.26 -3.47 19.77
N THR A 238 4.23 -4.32 19.82
CA THR A 238 2.81 -3.94 19.77
C THR A 238 2.31 -3.26 21.07
N THR A 239 1.02 -2.96 21.19
CA THR A 239 0.45 -2.24 22.36
C THR A 239 0.31 -3.15 23.57
N THR A 240 -0.12 -4.40 23.40
CA THR A 240 -0.35 -5.33 24.52
C THR A 240 0.94 -5.86 25.14
N ASP A 241 2.04 -5.98 24.38
CA ASP A 241 3.35 -6.43 24.88
C ASP A 241 4.20 -5.34 25.54
N ASP A 242 3.84 -4.08 25.36
CA ASP A 242 4.56 -2.96 25.93
C ASP A 242 4.52 -2.97 27.48
N PRO A 243 5.68 -3.11 28.17
CA PRO A 243 5.71 -3.25 29.62
C PRO A 243 5.37 -1.93 30.34
N VAL A 244 5.54 -0.77 29.68
CA VAL A 244 5.17 0.54 30.21
C VAL A 244 3.66 0.73 30.09
N ILE A 245 3.03 0.32 28.99
CA ILE A 245 1.56 0.28 28.88
C ILE A 245 0.99 -0.71 29.90
N ARG A 246 1.52 -1.94 30.03
CA ARG A 246 1.14 -2.92 31.07
C ARG A 246 1.24 -2.35 32.51
N LYS A 247 2.13 -1.38 32.75
CA LYS A 247 2.27 -0.62 34.01
C LYS A 247 1.22 0.50 34.12
N LEU A 248 1.07 1.34 33.11
CA LEU A 248 0.12 2.47 33.06
C LEU A 248 -1.35 2.02 33.10
N VAL A 249 -1.68 0.86 32.53
CA VAL A 249 -3.00 0.22 32.59
C VAL A 249 -3.54 0.05 34.01
N LYS A 250 -2.65 0.00 35.02
CA LYS A 250 -3.01 -0.15 36.43
C LYS A 250 -3.31 1.19 37.12
N THR A 251 -3.04 2.33 36.47
CA THR A 251 -3.10 3.66 37.09
C THR A 251 -3.88 4.72 36.29
N VAL A 252 -3.82 4.71 34.96
CA VAL A 252 -4.39 5.81 34.13
C VAL A 252 -4.78 5.35 32.72
N GLY A 253 -5.92 5.85 32.24
CA GLY A 253 -6.42 5.62 30.88
C GLY A 253 -7.50 4.54 30.78
N ASN A 254 -8.22 4.55 29.66
CA ASN A 254 -9.14 3.48 29.27
C ASN A 254 -9.05 3.11 27.77
N VAL A 255 -8.25 3.81 26.98
CA VAL A 255 -7.88 3.40 25.62
C VAL A 255 -6.35 3.41 25.50
N TYR A 256 -5.78 2.33 24.98
CA TYR A 256 -4.33 2.14 24.84
C TYR A 256 -3.98 1.81 23.38
N ALA A 257 -2.92 2.42 22.85
CA ALA A 257 -2.46 2.22 21.47
C ALA A 257 -0.99 2.65 21.27
N THR A 258 -0.41 2.31 20.11
CA THR A 258 0.79 2.99 19.57
C THR A 258 0.40 4.07 18.57
N ASP A 259 1.25 5.09 18.40
CA ASP A 259 1.08 6.16 17.41
C ASP A 259 0.90 5.67 15.97
N THR A 260 1.49 4.52 15.63
CA THR A 260 1.48 3.92 14.30
C THR A 260 0.12 3.28 14.02
N ILE A 261 -0.48 2.64 15.02
CA ILE A 261 -1.86 2.14 15.02
C ILE A 261 -2.84 3.31 14.96
N LEU A 262 -2.67 4.33 15.82
CA LEU A 262 -3.51 5.53 15.81
C LEU A 262 -3.45 6.29 14.47
N ALA A 263 -2.25 6.44 13.89
CA ALA A 263 -2.05 7.09 12.60
C ALA A 263 -2.75 6.33 11.46
N CYS A 264 -2.79 5.00 11.51
CA CYS A 264 -3.56 4.18 10.58
C CYS A 264 -5.08 4.47 10.68
N LEU A 265 -5.64 4.44 11.90
CA LEU A 265 -7.05 4.73 12.16
C LEU A 265 -7.43 6.18 11.78
N MET A 266 -6.61 7.15 12.17
CA MET A 266 -6.82 8.58 11.92
C MET A 266 -6.76 8.95 10.43
N CYS A 267 -5.94 8.27 9.64
CA CYS A 267 -5.76 8.53 8.20
C CYS A 267 -6.47 7.50 7.29
N CYS A 268 -7.36 6.69 7.84
CA CYS A 268 -7.98 5.55 7.17
C CYS A 268 -8.64 5.87 5.81
N THR A 269 -9.23 7.06 5.69
CA THR A 269 -9.88 7.57 4.47
C THR A 269 -8.92 7.80 3.29
N ARG A 270 -7.60 7.72 3.53
CA ARG A 270 -6.54 7.86 2.53
C ARG A 270 -5.91 6.51 2.14
N SER A 271 -6.26 5.41 2.80
CA SER A 271 -5.75 4.07 2.50
C SER A 271 -6.43 3.45 1.28
N ASN A 272 -5.64 2.84 0.41
CA ASN A 272 -6.08 2.12 -0.78
C ASN A 272 -5.77 0.61 -0.67
N TYR A 273 -4.65 0.23 -0.06
CA TYR A 273 -4.39 -1.18 0.28
C TYR A 273 -5.14 -1.58 1.56
N SER A 274 -5.48 -2.86 1.68
CA SER A 274 -6.15 -3.40 2.87
C SER A 274 -5.18 -3.42 4.06
N TRP A 275 -5.74 -3.22 5.25
CA TRP A 275 -5.06 -3.35 6.54
C TRP A 275 -6.09 -3.76 7.57
N ASP A 276 -5.63 -4.35 8.68
CA ASP A 276 -6.43 -4.70 9.83
C ASP A 276 -5.70 -4.36 11.14
N ILE A 277 -6.49 -4.13 12.19
CA ILE A 277 -6.07 -3.80 13.56
C ILE A 277 -6.96 -4.62 14.50
N VAL A 278 -6.35 -5.30 15.47
CA VAL A 278 -7.04 -6.04 16.53
C VAL A 278 -7.47 -5.05 17.61
N ILE A 279 -8.63 -5.26 18.21
CA ILE A 279 -9.10 -4.46 19.34
C ILE A 279 -9.58 -5.42 20.42
N GLU A 280 -8.87 -5.48 21.55
CA GLU A 280 -9.29 -6.26 22.71
C GLU A 280 -10.04 -5.36 23.70
N LYS A 281 -11.21 -5.80 24.17
CA LYS A 281 -11.98 -5.12 25.21
C LYS A 281 -12.03 -5.94 26.50
N VAL A 282 -11.54 -5.35 27.59
CA VAL A 282 -11.52 -5.98 28.93
C VAL A 282 -12.09 -4.98 29.95
N GLY A 283 -13.31 -5.24 30.42
CA GLY A 283 -14.11 -4.28 31.18
C GLY A 283 -14.25 -2.94 30.45
N ASP A 284 -14.04 -1.84 31.15
CA ASP A 284 -14.10 -0.49 30.58
C ASP A 284 -12.83 -0.09 29.80
N LYS A 285 -11.97 -1.03 29.38
CA LYS A 285 -10.69 -0.75 28.69
C LYS A 285 -10.64 -1.33 27.28
N LEU A 286 -10.05 -0.56 26.36
CA LEU A 286 -9.75 -0.98 24.99
C LEU A 286 -8.23 -0.96 24.72
N PHE A 287 -7.74 -2.02 24.09
CA PHE A 287 -6.39 -2.15 23.58
C PHE A 287 -6.45 -2.23 22.06
N PHE A 288 -5.87 -1.25 21.36
CA PHE A 288 -5.73 -1.28 19.90
C PHE A 288 -4.36 -1.84 19.53
N ASP A 289 -4.33 -2.97 18.85
CA ASP A 289 -3.16 -3.82 18.65
C ASP A 289 -2.98 -4.18 17.17
N LYS A 290 -1.76 -4.52 16.76
CA LYS A 290 -1.48 -5.12 15.43
C LYS A 290 -1.16 -6.61 15.59
N ARG A 291 -1.20 -7.34 14.48
CA ARG A 291 -0.70 -8.72 14.39
C ARG A 291 0.75 -8.69 13.91
N ASP A 292 1.69 -9.28 14.64
CA ASP A 292 3.12 -9.15 14.33
C ASP A 292 3.54 -9.91 13.06
N ASN A 293 2.88 -11.03 12.74
CA ASN A 293 3.07 -11.79 11.50
C ASN A 293 2.49 -11.10 10.22
N THR A 294 2.54 -9.76 10.11
CA THR A 294 1.90 -9.02 9.00
C THR A 294 2.74 -7.91 8.38
N GLU A 295 2.31 -7.45 7.19
CA GLU A 295 2.91 -6.31 6.49
C GLU A 295 2.56 -4.94 7.11
N PHE A 296 1.99 -4.86 8.32
CA PHE A 296 1.44 -3.61 8.89
C PHE A 296 2.47 -2.48 9.03
N ASP A 297 3.71 -2.82 9.40
CA ASP A 297 4.81 -1.86 9.53
C ASP A 297 5.43 -1.48 8.17
N LEU A 298 5.12 -2.20 7.08
CA LEU A 298 5.75 -1.96 5.78
C LEU A 298 5.25 -0.66 5.12
N LEU A 299 6.20 0.10 4.58
CA LEU A 299 5.94 1.41 3.98
C LEU A 299 5.43 1.30 2.54
N THR A 300 4.12 1.43 2.35
CA THR A 300 3.46 1.39 1.03
C THR A 300 4.09 2.35 0.00
N VAL A 301 4.10 1.96 -1.28
CA VAL A 301 4.74 2.73 -2.37
C VAL A 301 3.77 2.91 -3.54
N ASN A 302 3.55 4.15 -3.96
CA ASN A 302 2.63 4.54 -5.03
C ASN A 302 1.18 4.06 -4.83
N GLU A 303 0.79 3.78 -3.59
CA GLU A 303 -0.53 3.27 -3.18
C GLU A 303 -1.71 4.09 -3.71
N THR A 304 -1.59 5.42 -3.72
CA THR A 304 -2.64 6.36 -4.15
C THR A 304 -2.35 6.99 -5.52
N ALA A 305 -1.39 6.43 -6.27
CA ALA A 305 -1.19 6.80 -7.67
C ALA A 305 -2.41 6.43 -8.53
N VAL A 306 -2.54 7.06 -9.70
CA VAL A 306 -3.63 6.77 -10.66
C VAL A 306 -3.52 5.34 -11.20
N GLU A 307 -2.29 4.87 -11.41
CA GLU A 307 -1.95 3.48 -11.70
C GLU A 307 -0.95 3.01 -10.62
N PRO A 308 -1.41 2.37 -9.52
CA PRO A 308 -0.52 1.78 -8.52
C PRO A 308 0.29 0.60 -9.08
N PRO A 309 1.43 0.22 -8.45
CA PRO A 309 2.21 -0.93 -8.86
C PRO A 309 1.36 -2.20 -8.91
N SER A 310 1.49 -2.97 -9.99
CA SER A 310 0.69 -4.17 -10.26
C SER A 310 1.48 -5.28 -10.98
N GLU A 311 2.81 -5.17 -10.95
CA GLU A 311 3.74 -6.19 -11.44
C GLU A 311 3.64 -7.49 -10.62
N GLU A 312 4.08 -8.60 -11.20
CA GLU A 312 4.04 -9.93 -10.55
C GLU A 312 5.03 -9.99 -9.37
N ALA A 313 4.76 -10.86 -8.39
CA ALA A 313 5.50 -10.94 -7.13
C ALA A 313 7.03 -11.06 -7.30
N ASN A 314 7.48 -11.78 -8.34
CA ASN A 314 8.90 -12.00 -8.67
C ASN A 314 9.60 -10.77 -9.29
N SER A 315 8.90 -9.66 -9.56
CA SER A 315 9.50 -8.42 -10.02
C SER A 315 10.03 -7.57 -8.86
N LEU A 316 11.16 -6.88 -9.06
CA LEU A 316 11.69 -5.88 -8.12
C LEU A 316 10.76 -4.66 -7.91
N ASN A 317 9.71 -4.53 -8.73
CA ASN A 317 8.69 -3.48 -8.62
C ASN A 317 7.32 -4.04 -8.20
N SER A 318 7.25 -5.28 -7.67
CA SER A 318 6.02 -5.77 -7.04
C SER A 318 5.70 -4.93 -5.79
N PRO A 319 4.41 -4.77 -5.40
CA PRO A 319 4.05 -3.94 -4.25
C PRO A 319 4.79 -4.32 -2.96
N ARG A 320 4.89 -5.62 -2.64
CA ARG A 320 5.62 -6.14 -1.47
C ARG A 320 7.12 -5.84 -1.55
N ASN A 321 7.76 -6.06 -2.70
CA ASN A 321 9.20 -5.79 -2.86
C ASN A 321 9.53 -4.29 -2.76
N LEU A 322 8.67 -3.42 -3.30
CA LEU A 322 8.80 -1.97 -3.14
C LEU A 322 8.56 -1.53 -1.68
N ALA A 323 7.65 -2.17 -0.95
CA ALA A 323 7.39 -1.86 0.45
C ALA A 323 8.53 -2.32 1.38
N LEU A 324 9.10 -3.50 1.14
CA LEU A 324 10.33 -3.97 1.79
C LEU A 324 11.50 -3.03 1.53
N GLU A 325 11.74 -2.64 0.26
CA GLU A 325 12.77 -1.67 -0.12
C GLU A 325 12.55 -0.30 0.56
N ALA A 326 11.33 0.22 0.58
CA ALA A 326 11.01 1.50 1.21
C ALA A 326 11.24 1.48 2.73
N THR A 327 10.91 0.36 3.38
CA THR A 327 11.10 0.16 4.84
C THR A 327 12.60 0.07 5.17
N PHE A 328 13.36 -0.70 4.40
CA PHE A 328 14.83 -0.75 4.47
C PHE A 328 15.46 0.64 4.24
N ILE A 329 15.03 1.39 3.22
CA ILE A 329 15.48 2.77 2.97
C ILE A 329 15.21 3.66 4.18
N ASN A 330 14.02 3.58 4.77
CA ASN A 330 13.62 4.41 5.90
C ASN A 330 14.43 4.11 7.16
N HIS A 331 14.66 2.84 7.49
CA HIS A 331 15.48 2.41 8.63
C HIS A 331 16.93 2.89 8.49
N ASN A 332 17.54 2.65 7.33
CA ASN A 332 18.91 3.12 7.06
C ASN A 332 19.01 4.64 7.10
N PHE A 333 18.08 5.35 6.46
CA PHE A 333 18.10 6.81 6.40
C PHE A 333 17.91 7.46 7.78
N SER A 334 16.98 6.97 8.62
CA SER A 334 16.71 7.57 9.92
C SER A 334 17.94 7.58 10.83
N GLN A 335 18.79 6.55 10.74
CA GLN A 335 20.02 6.42 11.51
C GLN A 335 21.24 7.05 10.82
N GLN A 336 21.36 6.94 9.49
CA GLN A 336 22.54 7.44 8.77
C GLN A 336 22.68 8.97 8.87
N VAL A 337 21.57 9.72 8.98
CA VAL A 337 21.60 11.19 9.14
C VAL A 337 21.98 11.67 10.55
N LEU A 338 22.31 10.75 11.45
CA LEU A 338 22.63 11.03 12.85
C LEU A 338 24.12 10.99 13.12
N LYS A 339 24.50 11.59 14.24
CA LYS A 339 25.87 11.62 14.74
C LYS A 339 26.20 10.38 15.58
N THR A 340 26.32 9.24 14.92
CA THR A 340 26.77 8.00 15.58
C THR A 340 28.16 8.16 16.19
N GLY A 341 28.29 7.76 17.45
CA GLY A 341 29.54 7.89 18.24
C GLY A 341 29.69 9.19 19.03
N GLU A 342 28.81 10.20 18.85
CA GLU A 342 28.70 11.32 19.80
C GLU A 342 27.78 10.95 20.99
N GLN A 343 27.84 11.74 22.06
CA GLN A 343 27.00 11.55 23.25
C GLN A 343 25.51 11.68 22.90
N ARG A 344 24.71 10.66 23.22
CA ARG A 344 23.24 10.71 23.08
C ARG A 344 22.60 11.60 24.13
N TYR A 345 21.48 12.23 23.76
CA TYR A 345 20.52 12.74 24.72
C TYR A 345 19.75 11.56 25.32
N LYS A 346 19.71 11.44 26.65
CA LYS A 346 18.94 10.42 27.37
C LYS A 346 17.73 11.07 28.05
N PHE A 347 16.62 10.35 28.05
CA PHE A 347 15.48 10.66 28.90
C PHE A 347 15.66 10.07 30.31
N ASP A 348 14.70 10.30 31.21
CA ASP A 348 14.78 9.90 32.62
C ASP A 348 14.81 8.37 32.81
N GLU A 349 14.12 7.63 31.92
CA GLU A 349 14.03 6.16 31.92
C GLU A 349 14.77 5.58 30.69
N PRO A 350 15.39 4.38 30.80
CA PRO A 350 16.02 3.68 29.66
C PRO A 350 14.98 3.19 28.63
N ASN A 351 15.42 2.74 27.46
CA ASN A 351 14.51 2.13 26.48
C ASN A 351 13.95 0.81 27.05
N PRO A 352 12.61 0.66 27.21
CA PRO A 352 12.00 -0.46 27.93
C PRO A 352 11.95 -1.78 27.15
N PHE A 353 12.48 -1.81 25.92
CA PHE A 353 12.50 -3.01 25.06
C PHE A 353 13.88 -3.68 24.96
N ILE A 354 14.93 -3.07 25.51
CA ILE A 354 16.31 -3.58 25.47
C ILE A 354 16.47 -4.72 26.47
N SER A 355 16.98 -5.87 26.03
CA SER A 355 17.37 -6.99 26.90
C SER A 355 18.72 -6.76 27.61
N ASP A 356 18.99 -7.47 28.72
CA ASP A 356 20.25 -7.31 29.48
C ASP A 356 21.53 -7.64 28.67
N ASP A 357 21.40 -8.39 27.57
CA ASP A 357 22.49 -8.75 26.65
C ASP A 357 22.72 -7.72 25.52
N GLU A 358 21.76 -6.83 25.24
CA GLU A 358 21.86 -5.80 24.20
C GLU A 358 22.55 -4.53 24.71
N THR A 359 23.51 -3.99 23.94
CA THR A 359 24.11 -2.70 24.28
C THR A 359 23.31 -1.53 23.69
N GLU A 360 23.29 -0.39 24.41
CA GLU A 360 22.68 0.85 23.88
C GLU A 360 23.23 1.24 22.49
N GLY A 361 24.46 0.83 22.15
CA GLY A 361 25.12 1.14 20.87
C GLY A 361 24.48 0.45 19.67
N GLU A 362 23.96 -0.77 19.84
CA GLU A 362 23.40 -1.61 18.77
C GLU A 362 21.95 -1.25 18.45
N VAL A 363 21.25 -0.60 19.37
CA VAL A 363 19.85 -0.20 19.21
C VAL A 363 19.74 1.11 18.42
N ALA A 364 18.69 1.22 17.61
CA ALA A 364 18.34 2.45 16.89
C ALA A 364 18.22 3.66 17.85
N SER A 365 18.62 4.84 17.37
CA SER A 365 18.24 6.13 17.98
C SER A 365 16.72 6.25 17.92
N VAL A 366 16.09 6.08 19.08
CA VAL A 366 14.65 6.22 19.30
C VAL A 366 14.39 6.55 20.77
N ALA A 367 13.39 7.41 20.99
CA ALA A 367 12.82 7.62 22.30
C ALA A 367 11.29 7.59 22.23
N TYR A 368 10.68 7.09 23.28
CA TYR A 368 9.25 6.90 23.38
C TYR A 368 8.68 7.84 24.45
N ARG A 369 7.60 8.54 24.12
CA ARG A 369 6.76 9.25 25.08
C ARG A 369 5.44 8.54 25.23
N TYR A 370 5.03 8.26 26.47
CA TYR A 370 3.69 7.78 26.79
C TYR A 370 2.86 9.00 27.16
N ARG A 371 1.92 9.35 26.29
CA ARG A 371 1.18 10.62 26.34
C ARG A 371 -0.30 10.37 26.57
N LYS A 372 -0.95 11.26 27.32
CA LYS A 372 -2.36 11.17 27.72
C LYS A 372 -3.19 12.27 27.07
N TRP A 373 -4.28 11.90 26.40
CA TRP A 373 -5.31 12.81 25.91
C TRP A 373 -6.66 12.55 26.60
N ASP A 374 -7.34 13.63 26.95
CA ASP A 374 -8.76 13.63 27.32
C ASP A 374 -9.58 13.89 26.04
N LEU A 375 -10.41 12.92 25.65
CA LEU A 375 -11.21 12.95 24.42
C LEU A 375 -12.71 13.19 24.70
N ASP A 376 -13.02 13.79 25.86
CA ASP A 376 -14.38 13.99 26.41
C ASP A 376 -15.16 12.69 26.70
N ASN A 377 -16.31 12.83 27.36
CA ASN A 377 -17.21 11.72 27.80
C ASN A 377 -16.53 10.63 28.65
N GLY A 378 -15.39 10.94 29.29
CA GLY A 378 -14.63 9.97 30.09
C GLY A 378 -13.73 9.04 29.28
N ILE A 379 -13.51 9.31 27.99
CA ILE A 379 -12.50 8.62 27.19
C ILE A 379 -11.13 9.27 27.43
N VAL A 380 -10.21 8.51 28.02
CA VAL A 380 -8.84 8.91 28.30
C VAL A 380 -7.90 7.99 27.53
N LEU A 381 -7.40 8.50 26.42
CA LEU A 381 -6.43 7.82 25.56
C LEU A 381 -5.02 7.95 26.16
N VAL A 382 -4.32 6.83 26.26
CA VAL A 382 -2.89 6.76 26.53
C VAL A 382 -2.23 6.12 25.30
N ALA A 383 -1.22 6.76 24.73
CA ALA A 383 -0.50 6.20 23.59
C ALA A 383 1.03 6.34 23.69
N ARG A 384 1.74 5.35 23.16
CA ARG A 384 3.19 5.44 22.91
C ARG A 384 3.43 6.20 21.61
N CYS A 385 4.25 7.25 21.66
CA CYS A 385 4.66 8.04 20.50
C CYS A 385 6.18 8.11 20.37
N GLU A 386 6.71 8.16 19.14
CA GLU A 386 8.15 8.12 18.87
C GLU A 386 8.80 9.47 18.49
N HIS A 387 10.06 9.65 18.88
CA HIS A 387 10.99 10.58 18.23
C HIS A 387 12.20 9.80 17.69
N ASP A 388 12.68 10.16 16.49
CA ASP A 388 13.84 9.52 15.86
C ASP A 388 15.18 10.20 16.27
N SER A 389 15.16 11.52 16.57
CA SER A 389 16.37 12.30 16.88
C SER A 389 16.09 13.62 17.61
N VAL A 390 17.15 14.27 18.10
CA VAL A 390 17.14 15.61 18.70
C VAL A 390 18.10 16.57 17.97
N LEU A 391 17.77 17.86 17.96
CA LEU A 391 18.58 18.93 17.37
C LEU A 391 18.80 20.04 18.39
N GLN A 392 20.06 20.31 18.75
CA GLN A 392 20.37 21.50 19.56
C GLN A 392 20.43 22.76 18.68
N VAL A 393 19.75 23.83 19.07
CA VAL A 393 19.83 25.15 18.42
C VAL A 393 20.90 26.03 19.09
N PRO A 394 21.41 27.09 18.44
CA PRO A 394 22.49 27.92 18.99
C PRO A 394 22.19 28.60 20.34
N ASN A 395 20.91 28.73 20.71
CA ASN A 395 20.48 29.28 22.00
C ASN A 395 20.65 28.29 23.17
N GLY A 396 20.90 27.00 22.89
CA GLY A 396 20.95 25.91 23.87
C GLY A 396 19.73 25.00 23.84
N ASP A 397 18.57 25.49 23.37
CA ASP A 397 17.31 24.73 23.33
C ASP A 397 17.43 23.45 22.47
N LEU A 398 16.62 22.45 22.83
CA LEU A 398 16.51 21.18 22.12
C LEU A 398 15.20 21.14 21.31
N GLN A 399 15.29 20.62 20.09
CA GLN A 399 14.14 20.40 19.20
C GLN A 399 14.05 18.92 18.83
N PHE A 400 12.88 18.32 18.98
CA PHE A 400 12.64 16.90 18.71
C PHE A 400 12.23 16.67 17.26
N LEU A 401 12.76 15.62 16.66
CA LEU A 401 12.65 15.33 15.24
C LEU A 401 11.97 13.98 14.99
N THR A 402 11.01 13.99 14.07
CA THR A 402 10.57 12.78 13.35
C THR A 402 11.26 12.74 11.99
N ILE A 403 11.90 11.63 11.63
CA ILE A 403 12.77 11.49 10.45
C ILE A 403 12.32 10.30 9.61
N LYS A 404 11.73 10.55 8.44
CA LYS A 404 11.23 9.51 7.53
C LYS A 404 11.76 9.72 6.09
N ALA A 405 11.75 8.69 5.25
CA ALA A 405 12.38 8.72 3.91
C ALA A 405 11.39 8.49 2.76
N LEU A 406 11.37 9.43 1.80
CA LEU A 406 10.71 9.27 0.50
C LEU A 406 11.62 8.51 -0.46
N ASN A 407 11.07 7.57 -1.23
CA ASN A 407 11.81 6.67 -2.11
C ASN A 407 11.41 6.76 -3.60
N GLU A 408 12.38 7.05 -4.49
CA GLU A 408 12.24 6.98 -5.96
C GLU A 408 12.81 5.65 -6.49
N TRP A 409 11.98 4.85 -7.17
CA TRP A 409 12.35 3.55 -7.75
C TRP A 409 12.56 3.62 -9.28
N ASP A 410 11.50 3.86 -10.05
CA ASP A 410 11.55 4.23 -11.48
C ASP A 410 10.50 5.30 -11.76
N SER A 411 10.94 6.55 -11.96
CA SER A 411 10.06 7.71 -12.20
C SER A 411 9.31 7.67 -13.55
N LYS A 412 9.68 6.78 -14.49
CA LYS A 412 8.98 6.59 -15.77
C LYS A 412 7.88 5.55 -15.66
N LEU A 413 8.07 4.51 -14.86
CA LEU A 413 7.04 3.50 -14.57
C LEU A 413 6.02 4.01 -13.54
N SER A 414 6.46 4.77 -12.52
CA SER A 414 5.59 5.26 -11.44
C SER A 414 4.65 6.42 -11.82
N GLY A 415 4.67 6.86 -13.10
CA GLY A 415 3.99 8.09 -13.54
C GLY A 415 4.49 9.34 -12.78
N GLY A 416 5.76 9.32 -12.39
CA GLY A 416 6.38 10.29 -11.50
C GLY A 416 7.13 11.41 -12.23
N VAL A 417 8.04 12.03 -11.48
CA VAL A 417 8.91 13.12 -11.93
C VAL A 417 10.33 12.72 -11.55
N ASP A 418 11.30 12.81 -12.47
CA ASP A 418 12.70 12.48 -12.20
C ASP A 418 13.31 13.44 -11.15
N TRP A 419 13.67 12.92 -9.98
CA TRP A 419 14.14 13.76 -8.87
C TRP A 419 15.50 14.41 -9.15
N ARG A 420 16.43 13.71 -9.82
CA ARG A 420 17.77 14.24 -10.13
C ARG A 420 17.72 15.44 -11.07
N HIS A 421 16.72 15.51 -11.94
CA HIS A 421 16.47 16.68 -12.80
C HIS A 421 15.61 17.77 -12.16
N LYS A 422 14.94 17.54 -11.01
CA LYS A 422 13.83 18.40 -10.54
C LYS A 422 13.85 18.80 -9.06
N LEU A 423 14.56 18.11 -8.18
CA LEU A 423 14.56 18.42 -6.74
C LEU A 423 15.19 19.78 -6.41
N ASP A 424 16.17 20.23 -7.20
CA ASP A 424 16.81 21.55 -7.10
C ASP A 424 15.97 22.69 -7.71
N VAL A 425 15.22 22.41 -8.79
CA VAL A 425 14.57 23.44 -9.63
C VAL A 425 13.07 23.56 -9.37
N GLN A 426 12.41 22.47 -9.00
CA GLN A 426 10.96 22.34 -8.86
C GLN A 426 10.58 21.47 -7.65
N ARG A 427 11.26 21.66 -6.51
CA ARG A 427 11.06 20.87 -5.27
C ARG A 427 9.60 20.69 -4.86
N GLY A 428 8.80 21.77 -4.91
CA GLY A 428 7.37 21.71 -4.62
C GLY A 428 6.55 20.87 -5.62
N GLY A 429 7.00 20.74 -6.87
CA GLY A 429 6.38 19.85 -7.86
C GLY A 429 6.74 18.37 -7.67
N VAL A 430 7.94 18.10 -7.16
CA VAL A 430 8.32 16.75 -6.68
C VAL A 430 7.45 16.37 -5.48
N LEU A 431 7.39 17.23 -4.45
CA LEU A 431 6.53 17.02 -3.29
C LEU A 431 5.05 16.82 -3.66
N ALA A 432 4.49 17.66 -4.55
CA ALA A 432 3.10 17.51 -4.99
C ALA A 432 2.83 16.20 -5.75
N THR A 433 3.85 15.62 -6.39
CA THR A 433 3.76 14.29 -7.01
C THR A 433 3.72 13.20 -5.95
N GLU A 434 4.57 13.29 -4.92
CA GLU A 434 4.59 12.35 -3.80
C GLU A 434 3.33 12.43 -2.92
N LEU A 435 2.83 13.63 -2.64
CA LEU A 435 1.58 13.83 -1.92
C LEU A 435 0.37 13.24 -2.63
N ARG A 436 0.41 13.15 -3.97
CA ARG A 436 -0.62 12.47 -4.77
C ARG A 436 -0.43 10.96 -4.78
N ASN A 437 0.80 10.48 -4.95
CA ASN A 437 1.10 9.06 -5.14
C ASN A 437 1.17 8.25 -3.84
N ASN A 438 1.53 8.87 -2.71
CA ASN A 438 1.81 8.25 -1.42
C ASN A 438 0.96 8.89 -0.29
N ALA A 439 -0.28 9.31 -0.59
CA ALA A 439 -1.10 10.18 0.26
C ALA A 439 -1.42 9.58 1.64
N GLY A 440 -1.61 8.25 1.73
CA GLY A 440 -1.78 7.53 2.99
C GLY A 440 -0.51 7.53 3.84
N LYS A 441 0.63 7.11 3.26
CA LYS A 441 1.94 7.07 3.92
C LYS A 441 2.35 8.43 4.51
N LEU A 442 2.29 9.51 3.73
CA LEU A 442 2.69 10.84 4.20
C LEU A 442 1.72 11.39 5.26
N ALA A 443 0.43 11.02 5.21
CA ALA A 443 -0.52 11.39 6.25
C ALA A 443 -0.25 10.62 7.57
N LYS A 444 0.02 9.31 7.52
CA LYS A 444 0.39 8.52 8.73
C LYS A 444 1.60 9.15 9.44
N TRP A 445 2.68 9.44 8.72
CA TRP A 445 3.88 10.10 9.28
C TRP A 445 3.62 11.48 9.88
N THR A 446 2.70 12.24 9.28
CA THR A 446 2.33 13.58 9.79
C THR A 446 1.55 13.45 11.10
N VAL A 447 0.67 12.45 11.22
CA VAL A 447 -0.04 12.16 12.47
C VAL A 447 0.93 11.68 13.56
N GLN A 448 1.86 10.76 13.26
CA GLN A 448 2.89 10.32 14.23
C GLN A 448 3.66 11.52 14.80
N ALA A 449 4.18 12.41 13.93
CA ALA A 449 4.92 13.59 14.37
C ALA A 449 4.07 14.60 15.18
N LEU A 450 2.76 14.69 14.91
CA LEU A 450 1.83 15.51 15.70
C LEU A 450 1.50 14.90 17.06
N LEU A 451 1.26 13.59 17.13
CA LEU A 451 1.00 12.87 18.39
C LEU A 451 2.23 12.89 19.31
N ALA A 452 3.42 12.66 18.73
CA ALA A 452 4.70 12.78 19.45
C ALA A 452 5.01 14.21 19.91
N GLY A 453 4.43 15.23 19.28
CA GLY A 453 4.76 16.64 19.55
C GLY A 453 6.14 17.05 19.04
N SER A 454 6.62 16.45 17.95
CA SER A 454 7.91 16.80 17.34
C SER A 454 7.89 18.23 16.79
N ASP A 455 8.89 19.04 17.12
CA ASP A 455 9.06 20.40 16.57
C ASP A 455 9.09 20.41 15.04
N TYR A 456 9.75 19.39 14.47
CA TYR A 456 9.91 19.25 13.03
C TYR A 456 9.80 17.78 12.57
N ILE A 457 9.21 17.61 11.39
CA ILE A 457 9.37 16.42 10.56
C ILE A 457 10.40 16.69 9.46
N LYS A 458 11.40 15.82 9.33
CA LYS A 458 12.40 15.82 8.27
C LYS A 458 12.14 14.68 7.30
N PHE A 459 12.15 14.99 6.01
CA PHE A 459 12.08 14.03 4.92
C PHE A 459 13.41 13.91 4.19
N GLY A 460 13.89 12.67 4.03
CA GLY A 460 14.93 12.34 3.05
C GLY A 460 14.34 12.11 1.67
N TYR A 461 15.03 12.56 0.62
CA TYR A 461 14.75 12.15 -0.76
C TYR A 461 15.82 11.14 -1.19
N VAL A 462 15.46 9.85 -1.17
CA VAL A 462 16.35 8.73 -1.53
C VAL A 462 15.92 8.13 -2.87
N SER A 463 16.87 7.84 -3.76
CA SER A 463 16.62 7.28 -5.09
C SER A 463 17.53 6.09 -5.38
N ARG A 464 17.04 5.07 -6.10
CA ARG A 464 17.90 3.99 -6.64
C ARG A 464 19.05 4.58 -7.47
N VAL A 465 20.24 3.98 -7.41
CA VAL A 465 21.39 4.39 -8.24
C VAL A 465 21.17 4.02 -9.71
N GLN A 466 20.52 2.87 -9.95
CA GLN A 466 19.99 2.49 -11.26
C GLN A 466 18.55 1.99 -11.08
N VAL A 467 17.61 2.42 -11.93
CA VAL A 467 16.17 2.10 -11.74
C VAL A 467 15.85 0.58 -11.74
N ARG A 468 16.77 -0.26 -12.23
CA ARG A 468 16.69 -1.73 -12.26
C ARG A 468 17.52 -2.44 -11.17
N ASP A 469 18.12 -1.69 -10.24
CA ASP A 469 18.95 -2.19 -9.14
C ASP A 469 18.42 -1.62 -7.82
N SER A 470 17.71 -2.45 -7.05
CA SER A 470 17.20 -2.11 -5.71
C SER A 470 18.24 -2.33 -4.59
N SER A 471 19.48 -2.74 -4.90
CA SER A 471 20.52 -2.97 -3.89
C SER A 471 21.29 -1.71 -3.49
N LYS A 472 21.14 -0.60 -4.22
CA LYS A 472 21.95 0.62 -4.07
C LYS A 472 21.13 1.88 -4.23
N HIS A 473 21.22 2.77 -3.24
CA HIS A 473 20.49 4.04 -3.21
C HIS A 473 21.41 5.21 -2.89
N VAL A 474 20.96 6.42 -3.22
CA VAL A 474 21.62 7.69 -2.91
C VAL A 474 20.62 8.69 -2.35
N ILE A 475 21.07 9.45 -1.35
CA ILE A 475 20.36 10.59 -0.77
C ILE A 475 20.59 11.79 -1.70
N LEU A 476 19.52 12.26 -2.33
CA LEU A 476 19.52 13.41 -3.24
C LEU A 476 19.31 14.75 -2.52
N GLY A 477 18.85 14.72 -1.26
CA GLY A 477 18.70 15.88 -0.40
C GLY A 477 17.76 15.63 0.77
N THR A 478 17.64 16.61 1.67
CA THR A 478 16.68 16.61 2.78
C THR A 478 15.72 17.80 2.67
N GLN A 479 14.61 17.73 3.40
CA GLN A 479 13.71 18.86 3.62
C GLN A 479 13.05 18.78 5.00
N GLN A 480 12.75 19.93 5.59
CA GLN A 480 12.23 20.05 6.95
C GLN A 480 10.94 20.88 6.94
N TYR A 481 9.97 20.45 7.76
CA TYR A 481 8.68 21.12 7.96
C TYR A 481 8.28 21.05 9.43
N LYS A 482 7.49 22.01 9.93
CA LYS A 482 6.74 21.77 11.17
C LYS A 482 5.55 20.85 10.88
N PRO A 483 5.19 19.88 11.74
CA PRO A 483 4.09 18.96 11.45
C PRO A 483 2.73 19.65 11.24
N THR A 484 2.45 20.74 11.95
CA THR A 484 1.21 21.54 11.81
C THR A 484 1.12 22.29 10.47
N GLU A 485 2.22 22.91 10.04
CA GLU A 485 2.35 23.56 8.73
C GLU A 485 2.25 22.53 7.59
N PHE A 486 2.81 21.33 7.79
CA PHE A 486 2.75 20.25 6.81
C PHE A 486 1.35 19.60 6.73
N ALA A 487 0.69 19.33 7.87
CA ALA A 487 -0.69 18.86 7.92
C ALA A 487 -1.63 19.75 7.09
N THR A 488 -1.46 21.07 7.22
CA THR A 488 -2.17 22.07 6.42
C THR A 488 -1.87 21.94 4.93
N GLN A 489 -0.61 21.79 4.54
CA GLN A 489 -0.21 21.59 3.13
C GLN A 489 -0.77 20.28 2.52
N ILE A 490 -0.92 19.23 3.32
CA ILE A 490 -1.44 17.92 2.87
C ILE A 490 -2.96 17.77 3.04
N ASN A 491 -3.67 18.86 3.40
CA ASN A 491 -5.11 18.91 3.68
C ASN A 491 -5.56 17.88 4.74
N LEU A 492 -4.73 17.65 5.77
CA LEU A 492 -5.03 16.80 6.93
C LEU A 492 -5.62 17.68 8.03
N ASN A 493 -6.88 17.41 8.40
CA ASN A 493 -7.54 18.08 9.54
C ASN A 493 -7.49 17.16 10.76
N MET A 494 -6.86 17.62 11.86
CA MET A 494 -6.81 16.86 13.11
C MET A 494 -8.17 16.72 13.79
N ASP A 495 -9.08 17.69 13.66
CA ASP A 495 -10.45 17.53 14.22
C ASP A 495 -11.16 16.33 13.57
N ASN A 496 -10.95 16.12 12.26
CA ASN A 496 -11.50 14.97 11.55
C ASN A 496 -10.81 13.67 11.95
N ALA A 497 -9.48 13.66 12.09
CA ALA A 497 -8.72 12.52 12.57
C ALA A 497 -9.18 12.07 13.98
N TRP A 498 -9.32 13.00 14.92
CA TRP A 498 -9.85 12.74 16.25
C TRP A 498 -11.32 12.29 16.21
N GLY A 499 -12.14 12.89 15.35
CA GLY A 499 -13.54 12.48 15.15
C GLY A 499 -13.69 11.05 14.62
N ILE A 500 -12.80 10.62 13.71
CA ILE A 500 -12.73 9.24 13.21
C ILE A 500 -12.36 8.28 14.34
N LEU A 501 -11.26 8.55 15.05
CA LEU A 501 -10.79 7.71 16.15
C LEU A 501 -11.85 7.59 17.26
N ARG A 502 -12.44 8.71 17.69
CA ARG A 502 -13.47 8.75 18.72
C ARG A 502 -14.73 7.98 18.31
N CYS A 503 -15.14 8.02 17.04
CA CYS A 503 -16.25 7.22 16.54
C CYS A 503 -15.98 5.71 16.67
N ILE A 504 -14.76 5.27 16.35
CA ILE A 504 -14.36 3.86 16.47
C ILE A 504 -14.32 3.42 17.96
N ILE A 505 -13.74 4.25 18.84
CA ILE A 505 -13.75 4.03 20.30
C ILE A 505 -15.19 3.94 20.83
N ASP A 506 -16.06 4.88 20.47
CA ASP A 506 -17.46 4.91 20.89
C ASP A 506 -18.28 3.73 20.35
N LEU A 507 -17.84 3.03 19.30
CA LEU A 507 -18.45 1.79 18.83
C LEU A 507 -17.94 0.58 19.61
N CYS A 508 -16.63 0.50 19.85
CA CYS A 508 -16.01 -0.61 20.59
C CYS A 508 -16.43 -0.61 22.07
N MET A 509 -16.48 0.56 22.72
CA MET A 509 -16.95 0.71 24.11
C MET A 509 -18.40 0.25 24.34
N LYS A 510 -19.23 0.16 23.29
CA LYS A 510 -20.61 -0.33 23.37
C LYS A 510 -20.73 -1.85 23.24
N GLN A 511 -19.67 -2.54 22.83
CA GLN A 511 -19.67 -3.99 22.71
C GLN A 511 -19.44 -4.66 24.07
N LYS A 512 -19.62 -5.98 24.10
CA LYS A 512 -19.19 -6.82 25.22
C LYS A 512 -17.67 -6.94 25.24
N ASP A 513 -17.13 -7.47 26.32
CA ASP A 513 -15.72 -7.85 26.41
C ASP A 513 -15.43 -9.04 25.47
N GLY A 514 -14.20 -9.09 24.95
CA GLY A 514 -13.76 -10.03 23.90
C GLY A 514 -12.83 -9.36 22.87
N LYS A 515 -12.36 -10.14 21.89
CA LYS A 515 -11.56 -9.64 20.75
C LYS A 515 -12.43 -9.20 19.56
N PHE A 516 -12.01 -8.10 18.93
CA PHE A 516 -12.61 -7.53 17.71
C PHE A 516 -11.53 -7.30 16.65
N LEU A 517 -11.93 -7.18 15.39
CA LEU A 517 -11.04 -6.77 14.29
C LEU A 517 -11.66 -5.63 13.50
N ILE A 518 -10.93 -4.54 13.32
CA ILE A 518 -11.28 -3.48 12.38
C ILE A 518 -10.42 -3.61 11.12
N MET A 519 -11.06 -3.79 9.95
CA MET A 519 -10.34 -3.95 8.66
C MET A 519 -10.84 -2.99 7.58
N LYS A 520 -9.93 -2.49 6.75
CA LYS A 520 -10.24 -1.74 5.53
C LYS A 520 -10.46 -2.69 4.36
N ASP A 521 -11.63 -2.60 3.71
CA ASP A 521 -12.01 -3.45 2.58
C ASP A 521 -11.02 -3.26 1.42
N PRO A 522 -10.42 -4.32 0.85
CA PRO A 522 -9.40 -4.18 -0.19
C PRO A 522 -9.87 -3.42 -1.43
N ASN A 523 -11.15 -3.54 -1.81
CA ASN A 523 -11.68 -3.06 -3.10
C ASN A 523 -12.77 -2.00 -2.97
N LYS A 524 -13.32 -1.76 -1.77
CA LYS A 524 -14.32 -0.72 -1.48
C LYS A 524 -13.76 0.37 -0.56
N PRO A 525 -14.20 1.65 -0.67
CA PRO A 525 -13.78 2.74 0.21
C PRO A 525 -14.57 2.73 1.53
N LEU A 526 -14.43 1.64 2.30
CA LEU A 526 -15.09 1.42 3.59
C LEU A 526 -14.24 0.59 4.54
N ILE A 527 -14.62 0.63 5.82
CA ILE A 527 -14.05 -0.16 6.92
C ILE A 527 -15.17 -1.00 7.52
N ARG A 528 -14.84 -2.21 7.99
CA ARG A 528 -15.72 -3.08 8.78
C ARG A 528 -15.15 -3.28 10.16
N LEU A 529 -16.03 -3.32 11.16
CA LEU A 529 -15.73 -3.83 12.49
C LEU A 529 -16.35 -5.23 12.63
N TYR A 530 -15.53 -6.21 12.99
CA TYR A 530 -15.91 -7.59 13.24
C TYR A 530 -15.78 -7.95 14.71
N ASP A 531 -16.74 -8.73 15.20
CA ASP A 531 -16.70 -9.53 16.43
C ASP A 531 -16.16 -10.92 16.05
N ILE A 532 -15.08 -11.35 16.70
CA ILE A 532 -14.29 -12.53 16.35
C ILE A 532 -14.09 -13.44 17.57
N PRO A 533 -14.01 -14.78 17.41
CA PRO A 533 -13.66 -15.67 18.51
C PRO A 533 -12.30 -15.28 19.12
N ASP A 534 -12.18 -15.33 20.45
CA ASP A 534 -10.95 -14.90 21.13
C ASP A 534 -9.71 -15.67 20.65
N ASN A 535 -9.85 -16.96 20.34
CA ASN A 535 -8.78 -17.82 19.83
C ASN A 535 -8.37 -17.58 18.36
N THR A 536 -8.93 -16.57 17.66
CA THR A 536 -8.81 -16.42 16.19
C THR A 536 -7.38 -16.33 15.66
N PHE A 537 -6.47 -15.71 16.44
CA PHE A 537 -5.07 -15.47 16.07
C PHE A 537 -4.07 -16.16 17.02
N ASP A 538 -4.54 -16.89 18.03
CA ASP A 538 -3.67 -17.46 19.06
C ASP A 538 -2.83 -18.63 18.48
N SER A 539 -3.34 -19.30 17.44
CA SER A 539 -2.61 -20.31 16.64
C SER A 539 -1.41 -19.75 15.88
N ASP A 540 -1.48 -18.47 15.47
CA ASP A 540 -0.45 -17.85 14.62
C ASP A 540 0.83 -17.56 15.44
N ASN A 541 0.77 -17.68 16.78
CA ASN A 541 1.91 -17.52 17.67
C ASN A 541 2.63 -18.85 17.97
N GLU A 542 1.92 -19.98 18.02
CA GLU A 542 2.51 -21.29 18.36
C GLU A 542 3.43 -21.83 17.25
N GLU A 543 3.15 -21.54 15.97
CA GLU A 543 4.00 -21.99 14.84
C GLU A 543 5.40 -21.34 14.79
N ASN A 544 5.65 -20.28 15.59
CA ASN A 544 6.91 -19.52 15.57
C ASN A 544 7.97 -19.98 16.59
N GLU A 545 7.63 -20.75 17.63
CA GLU A 545 8.61 -21.14 18.67
C GLU A 545 9.58 -22.26 18.21
N ASP A 546 9.21 -23.05 17.20
CA ASP A 546 9.97 -24.25 16.78
C ASP A 546 11.09 -24.00 15.74
N GLU A 547 11.08 -22.89 14.97
CA GLU A 547 12.08 -22.68 13.90
C GLU A 547 13.41 -22.05 14.36
N GLU A 548 13.50 -21.41 15.54
CA GLU A 548 14.72 -20.66 15.94
C GLU A 548 15.82 -21.50 16.62
N SER A 549 15.69 -22.84 16.66
CA SER A 549 16.70 -23.76 17.24
C SER A 549 17.62 -24.42 16.19
N GLY A 550 17.82 -23.78 15.03
CA GLY A 550 18.33 -24.43 13.81
C GLY A 550 19.83 -24.38 13.47
N GLU A 551 20.59 -23.32 13.80
CA GLU A 551 21.93 -23.13 13.19
C GLU A 551 23.05 -22.59 14.13
N LYS A 552 23.46 -23.40 15.13
CA LYS A 552 24.72 -23.15 15.84
C LYS A 552 25.93 -23.58 15.01
N SER A 553 26.70 -22.60 14.55
CA SER A 553 27.91 -22.80 13.77
C SER A 553 29.00 -23.53 14.59
N THR A 554 29.50 -24.65 14.06
CA THR A 554 30.53 -25.46 14.71
C THR A 554 31.91 -24.81 14.59
N ILE A 555 32.40 -24.24 15.69
CA ILE A 555 33.79 -23.79 15.83
C ILE A 555 34.70 -25.02 16.04
N PRO A 556 35.81 -25.19 15.29
CA PRO A 556 36.73 -26.30 15.49
C PRO A 556 37.40 -26.30 16.87
N GLU A 557 37.51 -27.48 17.48
CA GLU A 557 37.93 -27.71 18.88
C GLU A 557 39.44 -27.48 19.16
N GLU A 558 40.20 -26.96 18.17
CA GLU A 558 41.67 -26.90 18.18
C GLU A 558 42.23 -25.53 18.62
N LEU A 559 41.40 -24.64 19.16
CA LEU A 559 41.75 -23.25 19.53
C LEU A 559 41.47 -22.84 20.98
N LEU A 560 41.09 -23.78 21.86
CA LEU A 560 40.94 -23.51 23.30
C LEU A 560 42.28 -23.69 24.05
N PRO A 561 42.70 -22.73 24.90
CA PRO A 561 43.91 -22.88 25.70
C PRO A 561 43.69 -23.88 26.87
N PRO A 562 44.72 -24.63 27.27
CA PRO A 562 44.63 -25.50 28.44
C PRO A 562 44.60 -24.67 29.73
N ASN A 563 43.45 -24.67 30.40
CA ASN A 563 43.32 -24.11 31.76
C ASN A 563 43.81 -25.11 32.82
N PRO A 564 44.28 -24.61 33.99
CA PRO A 564 44.94 -25.41 35.04
C PRO A 564 43.99 -26.20 35.95
#